data_AF-A0A3B5A387-F1
#
_entry.id   AF-A0A3B5A387-F1
#
_cell.length_a   1.000
_cell.length_b   1.000
_cell.length_c   1.000
_cell.angle_alpha   90.00
_cell.angle_beta   90.00
_cell.angle_gamma   90.00
#
_symmetry.space_group_name_H-M   'P 1'
#
loop_
_entity.id
_entity.type
_entity.pdbx_description
1 polymer ?
#
loop_
_entity_poly.entity_id
_entity_poly.type
_entity_poly.pdbx_seq_one_letter_code
_entity_poly.pdbx_strand_id
1 'polypeptide(L)'
;MSELVEVPDVAQKMSWVENYWPDDSFFPKPFVQKYCLMGVKDSYTDFHIDFGGTSVWYHVLWGEKIFYLIKPTPTNLALYEAWSSSPNQSEVFFGEKVEKCYKCVVPQGTTLLIPTGLWFL
;
A
#
# COMPACT_ATOMS: atom_id res chain seq x y z
N MET A 1 -5.89 -5.29 -21.23
CA MET A 1 -5.64 -5.94 -19.93
C MET A 1 -6.68 -5.61 -18.88
N SER A 2 -7.21 -4.36 -18.81
CA SER A 2 -8.21 -3.98 -17.78
C SER A 2 -9.46 -4.87 -17.75
N GLU A 3 -9.93 -5.35 -18.90
CA GLU A 3 -11.09 -6.24 -19.03
C GLU A 3 -10.89 -7.64 -18.42
N LEU A 4 -9.64 -8.05 -18.15
CA LEU A 4 -9.32 -9.36 -17.59
C LEU A 4 -9.32 -9.38 -16.06
N VAL A 5 -9.46 -8.21 -15.42
CA VAL A 5 -9.34 -8.06 -13.96
C VAL A 5 -10.50 -7.21 -13.46
N GLU A 6 -11.27 -7.77 -12.55
CA GLU A 6 -12.25 -7.04 -11.76
C GLU A 6 -11.68 -6.82 -10.35
N VAL A 7 -11.80 -5.59 -9.84
CA VAL A 7 -11.32 -5.27 -8.49
C VAL A 7 -12.30 -5.80 -7.44
N PRO A 8 -11.86 -6.12 -6.21
CA PRO A 8 -12.74 -6.68 -5.19
C PRO A 8 -13.96 -5.79 -4.92
N ASP A 9 -15.15 -6.40 -4.75
CA ASP A 9 -16.40 -5.69 -4.48
C ASP A 9 -16.31 -4.71 -3.32
N VAL A 10 -15.59 -5.08 -2.27
CA VAL A 10 -15.40 -4.22 -1.09
C VAL A 10 -14.64 -2.93 -1.45
N ALA A 11 -13.65 -3.00 -2.34
CA ALA A 11 -12.92 -1.83 -2.80
C ALA A 11 -13.83 -0.91 -3.64
N GLN A 12 -14.68 -1.48 -4.50
CA GLN A 12 -15.65 -0.70 -5.27
C GLN A 12 -16.66 -0.01 -4.36
N LYS A 13 -17.24 -0.75 -3.42
CA LYS A 13 -18.26 -0.25 -2.47
C LYS A 13 -17.72 0.82 -1.52
N MET A 14 -16.43 0.80 -1.18
CA MET A 14 -15.82 1.78 -0.27
C MET A 14 -15.13 2.94 -1.00
N SER A 15 -14.84 2.81 -2.29
CA SER A 15 -14.08 3.80 -3.05
C SER A 15 -14.83 5.14 -3.15
N TRP A 16 -14.20 6.22 -2.72
CA TRP A 16 -14.76 7.56 -2.93
C TRP A 16 -14.88 7.91 -4.42
N VAL A 17 -13.94 7.43 -5.22
CA VAL A 17 -13.90 7.70 -6.66
C VAL A 17 -15.04 6.99 -7.40
N GLU A 18 -15.45 5.80 -6.94
CA GLU A 18 -16.56 5.08 -7.59
C GLU A 18 -17.94 5.56 -7.12
N ASN A 19 -18.05 6.10 -5.91
CA ASN A 19 -19.35 6.44 -5.32
C ASN A 19 -19.68 7.94 -5.38
N TYR A 20 -18.68 8.81 -5.44
CA TYR A 20 -18.88 10.27 -5.25
C TYR A 20 -18.15 11.15 -6.28
N TRP A 21 -17.42 10.58 -7.24
CA TRP A 21 -16.79 11.38 -8.29
C TRP A 21 -17.84 11.80 -9.33
N PRO A 22 -18.06 13.11 -9.56
CA PRO A 22 -19.10 13.56 -10.47
C PRO A 22 -18.69 13.37 -11.94
N ASP A 23 -19.65 12.94 -12.77
CA ASP A 23 -19.45 12.71 -14.21
C ASP A 23 -19.21 14.01 -15.00
N ASP A 24 -19.67 15.15 -14.48
CA ASP A 24 -19.52 16.49 -15.05
C ASP A 24 -18.37 17.30 -14.42
N SER A 25 -17.48 16.63 -13.68
CA SER A 25 -16.31 17.28 -13.09
C SER A 25 -15.41 17.90 -14.15
N PHE A 26 -14.95 19.13 -13.90
CA PHE A 26 -13.85 19.73 -14.68
C PHE A 26 -12.53 18.96 -14.46
N PHE A 27 -12.34 18.35 -13.29
CA PHE A 27 -11.14 17.61 -12.96
C PHE A 27 -11.21 16.18 -13.50
N PRO A 28 -10.10 15.63 -14.01
CA PRO A 28 -10.07 14.27 -14.53
C PRO A 28 -10.27 13.24 -13.42
N LYS A 29 -11.10 12.21 -13.68
CA LYS A 29 -11.29 11.09 -12.75
C LYS A 29 -9.96 10.38 -12.52
N PRO A 30 -9.55 10.13 -11.26
CA PRO A 30 -8.30 9.44 -10.97
C PRO A 30 -8.41 7.94 -11.31
N PHE A 31 -7.39 7.41 -11.99
CA PHE A 31 -7.29 6.00 -12.38
C PHE A 31 -6.18 5.30 -11.60
N VAL A 32 -6.53 4.87 -10.38
CA VAL A 32 -5.59 4.23 -9.43
C VAL A 32 -6.14 2.90 -8.89
N GLN A 33 -7.12 2.31 -9.58
CA GLN A 33 -7.84 1.13 -9.09
C GLN A 33 -7.15 -0.19 -9.45
N LYS A 34 -6.35 -0.21 -10.53
CA LYS A 34 -5.75 -1.44 -11.08
C LYS A 34 -4.26 -1.22 -11.39
N TYR A 35 -3.39 -1.92 -10.67
CA TYR A 35 -1.95 -1.97 -10.93
C TYR A 35 -1.52 -3.42 -11.19
N CYS A 36 -0.59 -3.61 -12.12
CA CYS A 36 0.07 -4.89 -12.34
C CYS A 36 1.50 -4.78 -11.82
N LEU A 37 1.86 -5.62 -10.86
CA LEU A 37 3.18 -5.60 -10.24
C LEU A 37 3.94 -6.87 -10.63
N MET A 38 5.15 -6.68 -11.12
CA MET A 38 6.08 -7.75 -11.49
C MET A 38 7.39 -7.49 -10.79
N GLY A 39 7.80 -8.41 -9.92
CA GLY A 39 9.06 -8.32 -9.18
C GLY A 39 9.85 -9.61 -9.36
N VAL A 40 11.17 -9.48 -9.52
CA VAL A 40 12.08 -10.63 -9.46
C VAL A 40 12.31 -11.02 -8.00
N LYS A 41 12.89 -12.21 -7.79
CA LYS A 41 13.33 -12.64 -6.46
C LYS A 41 14.21 -11.55 -5.82
N ASP A 42 14.02 -11.33 -4.52
CA ASP A 42 14.75 -10.36 -3.70
C ASP A 42 14.48 -8.89 -4.05
N SER A 43 13.44 -8.59 -4.84
CA SER A 43 12.95 -7.20 -5.00
C SER A 43 12.45 -6.64 -3.68
N TYR A 44 12.84 -5.40 -3.37
CA TYR A 44 12.52 -4.69 -2.13
C TYR A 44 11.97 -3.29 -2.44
N THR A 45 10.93 -2.88 -1.71
CA THR A 45 10.35 -1.52 -1.79
C THR A 45 10.31 -0.96 -0.38
N ASP A 46 11.12 0.05 -0.08
CA ASP A 46 11.31 0.52 1.30
C ASP A 46 10.03 1.08 1.95
N PHE A 47 10.08 1.27 3.27
CA PHE A 47 8.93 1.70 4.07
C PHE A 47 8.25 2.95 3.52
N HIS A 48 6.94 2.89 3.27
CA HIS A 48 6.17 4.04 2.78
C HIS A 48 4.69 4.03 3.22
N ILE A 49 4.02 5.18 3.07
CA ILE A 49 2.55 5.28 3.02
C ILE A 49 2.13 5.34 1.56
N ASP A 50 1.09 4.60 1.22
CA ASP A 50 0.41 4.78 -0.05
C ASP A 50 -0.06 6.22 -0.23
N PHE A 51 0.08 6.70 -1.47
CA PHE A 51 -0.23 8.08 -1.83
C PHE A 51 -1.65 8.48 -1.39
N GLY A 52 -1.76 9.70 -0.87
CA GLY A 52 -3.04 10.24 -0.39
C GLY A 52 -3.63 9.53 0.83
N GLY A 53 -2.89 8.65 1.51
CA GLY A 53 -3.41 7.88 2.64
C GLY A 53 -4.49 6.88 2.22
N THR A 54 -4.37 6.36 1.00
CA THR A 54 -5.33 5.38 0.47
C THR A 54 -5.25 4.05 1.24
N SER A 55 -6.36 3.30 1.21
CA SER A 55 -6.34 1.87 1.54
C SER A 55 -6.07 1.09 0.25
N VAL A 56 -5.43 -0.06 0.36
CA VAL A 56 -5.02 -0.87 -0.80
C VAL A 56 -5.50 -2.32 -0.67
N TRP A 57 -5.76 -2.94 -1.82
CA TRP A 57 -5.96 -4.37 -1.93
C TRP A 57 -4.85 -4.95 -2.82
N TYR A 58 -4.35 -6.12 -2.46
CA TYR A 58 -3.23 -6.76 -3.13
C TYR A 58 -3.54 -8.23 -3.34
N HIS A 59 -3.36 -8.74 -4.56
CA HIS A 59 -3.56 -10.16 -4.88
C HIS A 59 -2.30 -10.74 -5.52
N VAL A 60 -1.74 -11.80 -4.92
CA VAL A 60 -0.57 -12.48 -5.47
C VAL A 60 -1.01 -13.56 -6.44
N LEU A 61 -0.87 -13.30 -7.74
CA LEU A 61 -1.27 -14.25 -8.77
C LEU A 61 -0.34 -15.49 -8.81
N TRP A 62 0.97 -15.27 -8.77
CA TRP A 62 2.01 -16.30 -8.66
C TRP A 62 3.19 -15.80 -7.83
N GLY A 63 3.88 -16.72 -7.15
CA GLY A 63 5.00 -16.39 -6.26
C GLY A 63 4.56 -16.07 -4.83
N GLU A 64 5.30 -15.20 -4.15
CA GLU A 64 5.05 -14.80 -2.76
C GLU A 64 5.47 -13.34 -2.56
N LYS A 65 4.72 -12.62 -1.72
CA LYS A 65 5.11 -11.32 -1.19
C LYS A 65 5.18 -11.37 0.32
N ILE A 66 6.14 -10.65 0.91
CA ILE A 66 6.25 -10.49 2.35
C ILE A 66 6.09 -9.01 2.62
N PHE A 67 5.04 -8.65 3.35
CA PHE A 67 4.83 -7.30 3.83
C PHE A 67 5.37 -7.13 5.25
N TYR A 68 6.01 -6.00 5.53
CA TYR A 68 6.33 -5.59 6.90
C TYR A 68 5.44 -4.42 7.28
N LEU A 69 4.51 -4.66 8.20
CA LEU A 69 3.43 -3.74 8.55
C LEU A 69 3.69 -3.08 9.89
N ILE A 70 3.54 -1.76 9.93
CA ILE A 70 3.65 -0.97 11.16
C ILE A 70 2.33 -0.23 11.38
N LYS A 71 1.83 -0.19 12.61
CA LYS A 71 0.60 0.54 12.95
C LYS A 71 0.82 2.07 12.86
N PRO A 72 -0.08 2.87 12.26
CA PRO A 72 -0.01 4.33 12.26
C PRO A 72 -0.43 4.93 13.60
N THR A 73 0.38 4.72 14.64
CA THR A 73 0.24 5.49 15.87
C THR A 73 0.82 6.90 15.64
N PRO A 74 0.37 7.93 16.40
CA PRO A 74 0.97 9.26 16.33
C PRO A 74 2.49 9.25 16.52
N THR A 75 3.00 8.37 17.39
CA THR A 75 4.43 8.16 17.60
C THR A 75 5.12 7.61 16.35
N ASN A 76 4.58 6.58 15.72
CA ASN A 76 5.18 5.98 14.52
C ASN A 76 5.11 6.93 13.31
N LEU A 77 4.04 7.73 13.20
CA LEU A 77 3.92 8.80 12.19
C LEU A 77 5.04 9.83 12.31
N ALA A 78 5.28 10.34 13.53
CA ALA A 78 6.36 11.30 13.76
C ALA A 78 7.75 10.70 13.50
N LEU A 79 7.97 9.44 13.89
CA LEU A 79 9.21 8.72 13.62
C LEU A 79 9.43 8.54 12.11
N TYR A 80 8.38 8.18 11.37
CA TYR A 80 8.47 8.03 9.91
C TYR A 80 8.78 9.36 9.24
N GLU A 81 8.11 10.45 9.61
CA GLU A 81 8.36 11.77 9.02
C GLU A 81 9.83 12.18 9.22
N ALA A 82 10.36 12.00 10.43
CA ALA A 82 11.77 12.24 10.74
C ALA A 82 12.71 11.32 9.94
N TRP A 83 12.38 10.04 9.78
CA TRP A 83 13.18 9.09 8.98
C TRP A 83 13.16 9.41 7.48
N SER A 84 11.98 9.67 6.92
CA SER A 84 11.79 9.96 5.48
C SER A 84 12.45 11.26 5.02
N SER A 85 12.65 12.21 5.96
CA SER A 85 13.35 13.47 5.73
C SER A 85 14.84 13.41 6.10
N SER A 86 15.33 12.26 6.56
CA SER A 86 16.72 12.10 7.00
C SER A 86 17.67 11.88 5.80
N PRO A 87 18.89 12.44 5.84
CA PRO A 87 19.86 12.26 4.76
C PRO A 87 20.39 10.82 4.65
N ASN A 88 20.24 10.02 5.71
CA ASN A 88 20.68 8.63 5.78
C ASN A 88 19.50 7.64 5.77
N GLN A 89 18.34 8.03 5.22
CA GLN A 89 17.13 7.21 5.15
C GLN A 89 17.43 5.79 4.64
N SER A 90 18.17 5.68 3.54
CA SER A 90 18.50 4.42 2.87
C SER A 90 19.46 3.50 3.65
N GLU A 91 20.09 4.01 4.70
CA GLU A 91 21.03 3.25 5.55
C GLU A 91 20.37 2.78 6.85
N VAL A 92 19.15 3.22 7.13
CA VAL A 92 18.45 2.97 8.38
C VAL A 92 17.18 2.18 8.10
N PHE A 93 17.13 0.94 8.57
CA PHE A 93 15.93 0.11 8.48
C PHE A 93 14.85 0.64 9.45
N PHE A 94 13.79 1.24 8.91
CA PHE A 94 12.76 1.89 9.73
C PHE A 94 12.06 0.94 10.71
N GLY A 95 11.97 -0.36 10.39
CA GLY A 95 11.40 -1.37 11.27
C GLY A 95 12.06 -1.48 12.65
N GLU A 96 13.31 -1.02 12.82
CA GLU A 96 14.01 -0.97 14.12
C GLU A 96 13.67 0.29 14.95
N LYS A 97 13.02 1.29 14.36
CA LYS A 97 12.68 2.54 15.04
C LYS A 97 11.36 2.47 15.82
N VAL A 98 10.55 1.45 15.56
CA VAL A 98 9.19 1.30 16.11
C VAL A 98 9.09 0.15 17.11
N GLU A 99 8.09 0.18 17.98
CA GLU A 99 7.89 -0.86 18.99
C GLU A 99 7.58 -2.23 18.36
N LYS A 100 6.76 -2.26 17.31
CA LYS A 100 6.30 -3.49 16.66
C LYS A 100 6.25 -3.33 15.15
N CYS A 101 6.90 -4.27 14.47
CA CYS A 101 6.88 -4.44 13.02
C CYS A 101 6.38 -5.87 12.72
N TYR A 102 5.23 -5.97 12.05
CA TYR A 102 4.56 -7.25 11.81
C TYR A 102 4.94 -7.81 10.45
N LYS A 103 5.45 -9.03 10.40
CA LYS A 103 5.69 -9.75 9.15
C LYS A 103 4.39 -10.43 8.68
N CYS A 104 3.94 -10.10 7.48
CA CYS A 104 2.77 -10.71 6.83
C CYS A 104 3.23 -11.39 5.53
N VAL A 105 3.17 -12.72 5.49
CA VAL A 105 3.48 -13.49 4.28
C VAL A 105 2.20 -13.65 3.47
N VAL A 106 2.23 -13.24 2.20
CA VAL A 106 1.12 -13.31 1.25
C VAL A 106 1.51 -14.30 0.14
N PRO A 107 1.16 -15.59 0.30
CA PRO A 107 1.46 -16.60 -0.70
C PRO A 107 0.54 -16.47 -1.91
N GLN A 108 0.88 -17.18 -2.98
CA GLN A 108 0.06 -17.32 -4.18
C GLN A 108 -1.43 -17.55 -3.87
N GLY A 109 -2.30 -16.87 -4.63
CA GLY A 109 -3.75 -16.95 -4.52
C GLY A 109 -4.35 -16.16 -3.36
N THR A 110 -3.52 -15.51 -2.53
CA THR A 110 -3.99 -14.77 -1.36
C THR A 110 -4.25 -13.30 -1.71
N THR A 111 -5.34 -12.77 -1.16
CA THR A 111 -5.66 -11.34 -1.20
C THR A 111 -5.45 -10.71 0.17
N LEU A 112 -4.65 -9.64 0.24
CA LEU A 112 -4.45 -8.82 1.42
C LEU A 112 -5.17 -7.48 1.23
N LEU A 113 -5.92 -7.04 2.24
CA LEU A 113 -6.49 -5.69 2.30
C LEU A 113 -5.81 -4.93 3.42
N ILE A 114 -5.35 -3.72 3.11
CA ILE A 114 -4.53 -2.95 4.03
C ILE A 114 -5.17 -1.58 4.23
N PRO A 115 -5.66 -1.27 5.45
CA PRO A 115 -6.33 0.00 5.72
C PRO A 115 -5.35 1.18 5.73
N THR A 116 -5.93 2.37 5.63
CA THR A 116 -5.23 3.66 5.59
C THR A 116 -4.14 3.80 6.65
N GLY A 117 -2.97 4.26 6.20
CA GLY A 117 -1.86 4.65 7.06
C GLY A 117 -1.01 3.49 7.59
N LEU A 118 -1.34 2.23 7.34
CA LEU A 118 -0.39 1.14 7.60
C LEU A 118 0.82 1.30 6.67
N TRP A 119 2.02 1.26 7.26
CA TRP A 119 3.28 1.50 6.56
C TRP A 119 3.79 0.20 5.94
N PHE A 120 4.13 0.25 4.65
CA PHE A 120 4.48 -0.93 3.84
C PHE A 120 5.97 -1.08 3.61
N LEU A 121 6.45 -2.30 3.78
CA LEU A 121 7.25 -3.01 2.78
C LEU A 121 6.35 -3.97 2.01
#